data_AF-A0A5N6Z3Y9-F1
#
_entry.id   AF-A0A5N6Z3Y9-F1
#
_cell.length_a   1.000
_cell.length_b   1.000
_cell.length_c   1.000
_cell.angle_alpha   90.00
_cell.angle_beta   90.00
_cell.angle_gamma   90.00
#
_symmetry.space_group_name_H-M   'P 1'
#
loop_
_entity.id
_entity.type
_entity.pdbx_description
1 polymer ?
#
loop_
_entity_poly.entity_id
_entity_poly.type
_entity_poly.pdbx_seq_one_letter_code
_entity_poly.pdbx_strand_id
1 'polypeptide(L)'
;MAEALAKRTVVDDETVVLADDAALEEIGKALDSPKASVHVQLGGHCTFTARRGQSIGWESQYSPEHILEAADAGFTLILQHL
;
A
#
# COMPACT_ATOMS: atom_id res chain seq x y z
N MET A 1 4.00 -4.09 -5.18
CA MET A 1 2.58 -4.39 -4.84
C MET A 1 1.67 -4.24 -6.05
N ALA A 2 1.56 -3.05 -6.67
CA ALA A 2 0.69 -2.84 -7.84
C ALA A 2 0.98 -3.82 -9.00
N GLU A 3 2.27 -4.06 -9.32
CA GLU A 3 2.71 -5.07 -10.29
C GLU A 3 2.13 -6.48 -10.01
N ALA A 4 2.09 -6.91 -8.75
CA ALA A 4 1.56 -8.22 -8.38
C ALA A 4 0.05 -8.33 -8.65
N LEU A 5 -0.70 -7.23 -8.48
CA LEU A 5 -2.13 -7.18 -8.78
C LEU A 5 -2.38 -7.11 -10.28
N ALA A 6 -1.57 -6.36 -11.03
CA ALA A 6 -1.63 -6.26 -12.49
C ALA A 6 -1.36 -7.62 -13.16
N LYS A 7 -0.36 -8.38 -12.70
CA LYS A 7 -0.08 -9.76 -13.13
C LYS A 7 -1.28 -10.70 -13.01
N ARG A 8 -2.20 -10.41 -12.10
CA ARG A 8 -3.42 -11.19 -11.83
C ARG A 8 -4.69 -10.55 -12.41
N THR A 9 -4.54 -9.49 -13.20
CA THR A 9 -5.63 -8.77 -13.87
C THR A 9 -6.66 -8.20 -12.89
N VAL A 10 -6.23 -7.87 -11.67
CA VAL A 10 -7.09 -7.19 -10.67
C VAL A 10 -7.11 -5.67 -10.90
N VAL A 11 -6.03 -5.13 -11.47
CA VAL A 11 -5.90 -3.73 -11.87
C VAL A 11 -5.38 -3.64 -13.30
N ASP A 12 -5.79 -2.60 -14.01
CA ASP A 12 -5.44 -2.41 -15.42
C ASP A 12 -4.03 -1.84 -15.63
N ASP A 13 -3.53 -1.08 -14.66
CA ASP A 13 -2.21 -0.43 -14.70
C ASP A 13 -1.48 -0.61 -13.36
N GLU A 14 -0.16 -0.83 -13.44
CA GLU A 14 0.71 -1.01 -12.29
C GLU A 14 1.28 0.32 -11.76
N THR A 15 1.07 1.42 -12.50
CA THR A 15 1.57 2.74 -12.11
C THR A 15 0.86 3.24 -10.85
N VAL A 16 1.64 3.58 -9.84
CA VAL A 16 1.13 4.21 -8.62
C VAL A 16 1.15 5.73 -8.79
N VAL A 17 -0.03 6.33 -8.81
CA VAL A 17 -0.23 7.78 -8.88
C VAL A 17 -0.97 8.29 -7.65
N LEU A 18 -0.87 9.61 -7.40
CA LEU A 18 -1.74 10.25 -6.42
C LEU A 18 -3.18 10.26 -6.93
N ALA A 19 -4.12 9.95 -6.05
CA ALA A 19 -5.55 10.03 -6.35
C ALA A 19 -5.93 11.47 -6.71
N ASP A 20 -6.58 11.66 -7.85
CA ASP A 20 -7.15 12.93 -8.26
C ASP A 20 -8.49 13.20 -7.55
N ASP A 21 -9.06 14.38 -7.80
CA ASP A 21 -10.30 14.80 -7.13
C ASP A 21 -11.48 13.86 -7.42
N ALA A 22 -11.55 13.29 -8.63
CA ALA A 22 -12.59 12.35 -9.03
C ALA A 22 -12.43 11.01 -8.30
N ALA A 23 -11.20 10.49 -8.24
CA ALA A 23 -10.88 9.27 -7.48
C ALA A 23 -11.18 9.45 -5.99
N LEU A 24 -10.84 10.60 -5.41
CA LEU A 24 -11.13 10.90 -3.99
C LEU A 24 -12.64 10.95 -3.69
N GLU A 25 -13.47 11.40 -4.64
CA GLU A 25 -14.93 11.37 -4.49
C GLU A 25 -15.48 9.96 -4.49
N GLU A 26 -15.02 9.09 -5.39
CA GLU A 26 -15.45 7.69 -5.44
C GLU A 26 -14.97 6.90 -4.20
N ILE A 27 -13.72 7.11 -3.78
CA ILE A 27 -13.18 6.52 -2.56
C ILE A 27 -14.00 6.99 -1.34
N GLY A 28 -14.33 8.28 -1.26
CA GLY A 28 -15.17 8.82 -0.19
C GLY A 28 -16.54 8.14 -0.12
N LYS A 29 -17.22 7.97 -1.26
CA LYS A 29 -18.51 7.26 -1.33
C LYS A 29 -18.38 5.81 -0.84
N ALA A 30 -17.33 5.10 -1.26
CA ALA A 30 -17.10 3.72 -0.84
C ALA A 30 -16.86 3.59 0.68
N LEU A 31 -16.27 4.62 1.30
CA LEU A 31 -15.98 4.68 2.74
C LEU A 31 -17.11 5.34 3.56
N ASP A 32 -18.25 5.67 2.95
CA ASP A 32 -19.34 6.45 3.57
C ASP A 32 -18.83 7.72 4.28
N SER A 33 -17.90 8.43 3.61
CA SER A 33 -17.14 9.52 4.21
C SER A 33 -16.93 10.70 3.23
N PRO A 34 -16.81 11.94 3.74
CA PRO A 34 -16.48 13.08 2.89
C PRO A 34 -15.12 12.91 2.20
N LYS A 35 -14.98 13.38 0.95
CA LYS A 35 -13.71 13.32 0.20
C LYS A 35 -12.52 13.91 0.95
N ALA A 36 -12.76 14.99 1.71
CA ALA A 36 -11.74 15.66 2.53
C ALA A 36 -11.20 14.77 3.67
N SER A 37 -11.98 13.78 4.13
CA SER A 37 -11.58 12.85 5.18
C SER A 37 -10.80 11.64 4.65
N VAL A 38 -10.85 11.36 3.34
CA VAL A 38 -10.19 10.19 2.73
C VAL A 38 -8.69 10.17 3.03
N HIS A 39 -8.01 11.31 2.92
CA HIS A 39 -6.57 11.40 3.22
C HIS A 39 -6.23 11.14 4.69
N VAL A 40 -7.15 11.38 5.62
CA VAL A 40 -6.91 11.10 7.05
C VAL A 40 -7.20 9.65 7.39
N GLN A 41 -8.15 9.02 6.67
CA GLN A 41 -8.57 7.64 6.92
C GLN A 41 -7.65 6.61 6.24
N LEU A 42 -7.26 6.88 5.00
CA LEU A 42 -6.41 5.99 4.20
C LEU A 42 -4.97 6.48 4.08
N GLY A 43 -4.78 7.79 4.20
CA GLY A 43 -3.44 8.38 4.18
C GLY A 43 -2.81 8.33 5.56
N GLY A 44 -1.55 7.91 5.58
CA GLY A 44 -0.72 7.95 6.77
C GLY A 44 0.72 7.75 6.35
N HIS A 45 1.58 8.72 6.65
CA HIS A 45 3.01 8.56 6.44
C HIS A 45 3.55 7.67 7.57
N CYS A 46 3.34 6.35 7.46
CA CYS A 46 3.85 5.38 8.42
C CYS A 46 5.37 5.21 8.21
N THR A 47 6.14 6.20 8.67
CA THR A 47 7.60 6.27 8.50
C THR A 47 8.37 5.76 9.70
N PHE A 48 7.81 4.79 10.44
CA PHE A 48 8.52 4.19 11.57
C PHE A 48 9.78 3.48 11.08
N THR A 49 10.89 4.20 11.11
CA THR A 49 12.22 3.73 10.76
C THR A 49 12.99 3.51 12.05
N ALA A 50 13.59 2.34 12.23
CA ALA A 50 14.36 1.99 13.43
C ALA A 50 15.74 2.69 13.49
N ARG A 51 15.78 4.03 13.36
CA ARG A 51 17.02 4.83 13.32
C ARG A 51 17.92 4.62 14.53
N ARG A 52 17.33 4.47 15.72
CA ARG A 52 18.09 4.19 16.95
C ARG A 52 18.72 2.80 16.95
N GLY A 53 18.07 1.80 16.33
CA GLY A 53 18.63 0.47 16.14
C GLY A 53 19.92 0.54 15.33
N GLN A 54 19.88 1.26 14.21
CA GLN A 54 21.05 1.46 13.35
C GLN A 54 22.23 2.09 14.14
N SER A 55 21.96 3.04 15.03
CA SER A 55 23.02 3.67 15.85
C SER A 55 23.70 2.74 16.88
N ILE A 56 23.08 1.60 17.21
CA ILE A 56 23.64 0.61 18.15
C ILE A 56 24.09 -0.68 17.44
N GLY A 57 24.21 -0.64 16.11
CA GLY A 57 24.64 -1.79 15.30
C GLY A 57 23.55 -2.81 15.01
N TRP A 58 22.28 -2.50 15.27
CA TRP A 58 21.18 -3.33 14.79
C TRP A 58 20.97 -3.09 13.29
N GLU A 59 20.94 -4.18 12.53
CA GLU A 59 20.65 -4.19 11.11
C GLU A 59 19.35 -4.95 10.87
N SER A 60 18.51 -4.44 9.97
CA SER A 60 17.28 -5.14 9.60
C SER A 60 17.63 -6.38 8.79
N GLN A 61 17.01 -7.52 9.12
CA GLN A 61 17.11 -8.73 8.32
C GLN A 61 16.54 -8.53 6.91
N TYR A 62 15.50 -7.72 6.79
CA TYR A 62 14.81 -7.43 5.53
C TYR A 62 14.79 -5.92 5.28
N SER A 63 15.08 -5.50 4.05
CA SER A 63 14.99 -4.09 3.70
C SER A 63 13.53 -3.61 3.70
N PRO A 64 13.28 -2.30 3.77
CA PRO A 64 11.92 -1.75 3.64
C PRO A 64 11.22 -2.20 2.34
N GLU A 65 11.97 -2.44 1.27
CA GLU A 65 11.47 -2.84 -0.05
C GLU A 65 11.07 -4.31 -0.10
N HIS A 66 11.53 -5.15 0.83
CA HIS A 66 11.23 -6.59 0.85
C HIS A 66 9.72 -6.88 0.90
N ILE A 67 8.92 -5.97 1.45
CA ILE A 67 7.45 -6.10 1.42
C ILE A 67 6.90 -6.15 -0.01
N LEU A 68 7.54 -5.49 -0.98
CA LEU A 68 7.12 -5.49 -2.37
C LEU A 68 7.31 -6.87 -3.02
N GLU A 69 8.36 -7.58 -2.62
CA GLU A 69 8.68 -8.94 -3.06
C GLU A 69 7.75 -9.96 -2.39
N ALA A 70 7.60 -9.86 -1.06
CA ALA A 70 6.78 -10.79 -0.28
C ALA A 70 5.26 -10.64 -0.54
N ALA A 71 4.81 -9.46 -0.96
CA ALA A 71 3.39 -9.19 -1.20
C ALA A 71 2.78 -10.10 -2.29
N ASP A 72 3.56 -10.54 -3.28
CA ASP A 72 3.06 -11.39 -4.38
C ASP A 72 2.49 -12.72 -3.87
N ALA A 73 3.21 -13.37 -2.95
CA ALA A 73 2.76 -14.59 -2.30
C ALA A 73 1.49 -14.35 -1.45
N GLY A 74 1.45 -13.22 -0.73
CA GLY A 74 0.28 -12.82 0.06
C GLY A 74 -0.97 -12.62 -0.78
N PHE A 75 -0.86 -11.88 -1.90
CA PHE A 75 -1.99 -11.66 -2.80
C PHE A 75 -2.47 -12.94 -3.47
N THR A 76 -1.56 -13.86 -3.80
CA THR A 76 -1.94 -15.18 -4.33
C THR A 76 -2.88 -15.91 -3.38
N LEU A 77 -2.53 -15.95 -2.09
CA LEU A 77 -3.34 -16.63 -1.09
C LEU A 77 -4.69 -15.93 -0.88
N ILE A 78 -4.71 -14.60 -0.80
CA ILE A 78 -5.94 -13.83 -0.58
C ILE A 78 -6.91 -14.02 -1.76
N LEU A 79 -6.42 -13.90 -2.99
CA LEU A 79 -7.24 -13.98 -4.20
C LEU A 79 -7.77 -15.41 -4.47
N GLN A 80 -7.14 -16.45 -3.93
CA GLN A 80 -7.67 -17.81 -3.99
C GLN A 80 -8.90 -18.05 -3.09
N HIS A 81 -9.18 -17.14 -2.16
CA HIS A 81 -10.22 -17.29 -1.13
C HIS A 81 -11.22 -16.12 -1.07
N LEU A 82 -11.21 -15.24 -2.07
CA LEU A 82 -12.22 -14.19 -2.29
C LEU A 82 -13.36 -14.72 -3.16
#